data_AF-A0A8V0Y2V4-F1
#
_entry.id   AF-A0A8V0Y2V4-F1
#
_cell.length_a   1.000
_cell.length_b   1.000
_cell.length_c   1.000
_cell.angle_alpha   90.00
_cell.angle_beta   90.00
_cell.angle_gamma   90.00
#
_symmetry.space_group_name_H-M   'P 1'
#
loop_
_entity.id
_entity.type
_entity.pdbx_description
1 polymer ?
#
loop_
_entity_poly.entity_id
_entity_poly.type
_entity_poly.pdbx_seq_one_letter_code
_entity_poly.pdbx_strand_id
1 'polypeptide(L)'
;MDKHKVFQKELGKRAGCMKMLKRSVRELTRSSSSSSSSSGGGCSGGCGSGVDAQRLQLQMEELSARWEAVCGMSVCKQGRLEAAMRQAEEFHALVHSFLGRLSEAEKTLKYGLGPPEERSAQQCQLQLQELLQSLQCQQLELECITSLGEEILAVCHPDSVVTIRSWLTVAKSRFQEVRGRLQLHEERLQCERRRAEADREELQRLQLWVEAAEEALSERDGEPLPDGVQLLRELSRQHAEFMEELSRKWG
;
A
#
# COMPACT_ATOMS: atom_id res chain seq x y z
N MET A 1 -17.69 21.04 -0.16
CA MET A 1 -18.79 20.78 0.80
C MET A 1 -19.57 22.03 1.17
N ASP A 2 -18.93 23.16 1.45
CA ASP A 2 -19.60 24.34 2.04
C ASP A 2 -20.65 24.98 1.12
N LYS A 3 -20.38 25.06 -0.19
CA LYS A 3 -21.35 25.53 -1.18
C LYS A 3 -22.66 24.72 -1.16
N HIS A 4 -22.56 23.40 -0.95
CA HIS A 4 -23.74 22.52 -0.89
C HIS A 4 -24.51 22.69 0.43
N LYS A 5 -23.81 22.88 1.55
CA LYS A 5 -24.44 23.24 2.83
C LYS A 5 -25.22 24.55 2.75
N VAL A 6 -24.68 25.57 2.04
CA VAL A 6 -25.39 26.84 1.80
C VAL A 6 -26.65 26.60 0.98
N PHE A 7 -26.57 25.81 -0.10
CA PHE A 7 -27.74 25.46 -0.92
C PHE A 7 -28.83 24.75 -0.10
N GLN A 8 -28.46 23.80 0.77
CA GLN A 8 -29.41 23.12 1.66
C GLN A 8 -30.08 24.09 2.65
N LYS A 9 -29.35 25.07 3.19
CA LYS A 9 -29.94 26.12 4.03
C LYS A 9 -30.99 26.93 3.28
N GLU A 10 -30.72 27.28 2.02
CA GLU A 10 -31.69 27.99 1.16
C GLU A 10 -32.94 27.14 0.85
N LEU A 11 -32.78 25.84 0.61
CA LEU A 11 -33.91 24.92 0.50
C LEU A 11 -34.73 24.88 1.80
N GLY A 12 -34.07 24.81 2.96
CA GLY A 12 -34.74 24.86 4.26
C GLY A 12 -35.61 26.11 4.43
N LYS A 13 -35.09 27.29 4.07
CA LYS A 13 -35.83 28.56 4.13
C LYS A 13 -37.06 28.56 3.23
N ARG A 14 -36.94 28.05 2.00
CA ARG A 14 -38.04 28.03 1.01
C ARG A 14 -39.10 26.96 1.27
N ALA A 15 -38.78 25.94 2.08
CA ALA A 15 -39.71 24.87 2.43
C ALA A 15 -41.00 25.40 3.11
N GLY A 16 -40.88 26.44 3.94
CA GLY A 16 -42.02 27.10 4.57
C GLY A 16 -42.95 27.76 3.55
N CYS A 17 -42.38 28.53 2.61
CA CYS A 17 -43.11 29.17 1.52
C CYS A 17 -43.86 28.15 0.65
N MET A 18 -43.20 27.04 0.29
CA MET A 18 -43.81 25.96 -0.48
C MET A 18 -45.03 25.34 0.24
N LYS A 19 -44.90 25.09 1.56
CA LYS A 19 -46.02 24.58 2.38
C LYS A 19 -47.18 25.57 2.45
N MET A 20 -46.90 26.85 2.62
CA MET A 20 -47.92 27.90 2.67
C MET A 20 -48.65 28.03 1.34
N LEU A 21 -47.91 28.09 0.22
CA LEU A 21 -48.49 28.17 -1.12
C LEU A 21 -49.38 26.95 -1.42
N LYS A 22 -48.93 25.74 -1.08
CA LYS A 22 -49.71 24.51 -1.24
C LYS A 22 -51.02 24.52 -0.43
N ARG A 23 -51.01 25.09 0.78
CA ARG A 23 -52.24 25.25 1.60
C ARG A 23 -53.17 26.28 0.97
N SER A 24 -52.65 27.45 0.60
CA SER A 24 -53.42 28.53 -0.01
C SER A 24 -54.10 28.09 -1.32
N VAL A 25 -53.38 27.39 -2.21
CA VAL A 25 -53.96 26.85 -3.45
C VAL A 25 -55.09 25.85 -3.14
N ARG A 26 -54.93 24.97 -2.15
CA ARG A 26 -55.99 24.01 -1.75
C ARG A 26 -57.22 24.69 -1.16
N GLU A 27 -57.05 25.77 -0.40
CA GLU A 27 -58.15 26.54 0.16
C GLU A 27 -58.93 27.25 -0.95
N LEU A 28 -58.23 27.93 -1.87
CA LEU A 28 -58.82 28.62 -3.01
C LEU A 28 -59.63 27.67 -3.92
N THR A 29 -59.09 26.49 -4.25
CA THR A 29 -59.81 25.52 -5.10
C THR A 29 -61.01 24.88 -4.40
N ARG A 30 -60.97 24.72 -3.07
CA ARG A 30 -62.12 24.28 -2.25
C ARG A 30 -63.22 25.34 -2.18
N SER A 31 -62.85 26.61 -2.01
CA SER A 31 -63.81 27.71 -1.99
C SER A 31 -64.53 27.85 -3.33
N SER A 32 -63.81 27.77 -4.45
CA SER A 32 -64.43 27.81 -5.79
C SER A 32 -65.40 26.65 -6.05
N SER A 33 -65.11 25.46 -5.51
CA SER A 33 -65.94 24.25 -5.66
C SER A 33 -67.19 24.24 -4.75
N SER A 34 -67.16 24.96 -3.62
CA SER A 34 -68.29 25.05 -2.68
C SER A 34 -69.27 26.16 -3.02
N SER A 35 -68.81 27.25 -3.66
CA SER A 35 -69.70 28.27 -4.25
C SER A 35 -70.55 27.75 -5.41
N SER A 36 -70.10 26.73 -6.14
CA SER A 36 -70.87 26.11 -7.24
C SER A 36 -71.97 25.15 -6.77
N SER A 37 -71.94 24.66 -5.52
CA SER A 37 -72.90 23.67 -5.01
C SER A 37 -74.00 24.25 -4.12
N SER A 38 -73.94 25.53 -3.73
CA SER A 38 -74.98 26.21 -2.92
C SER A 38 -75.94 27.13 -3.70
N SER A 39 -75.71 27.40 -4.99
CA SER A 39 -76.66 28.13 -5.84
C SER A 39 -77.39 27.18 -6.78
N GLY A 40 -78.50 26.61 -6.31
CA GLY A 40 -79.54 26.10 -7.20
C GLY A 40 -80.24 27.28 -7.88
N GLY A 41 -79.81 27.62 -9.10
CA GLY A 41 -80.53 28.60 -9.94
C GLY A 41 -79.62 29.46 -10.81
N GLY A 42 -79.48 29.07 -12.08
CA GLY A 42 -79.30 29.96 -13.23
C GLY A 42 -78.05 30.85 -13.29
N CYS A 43 -76.92 30.32 -13.77
CA CYS A 43 -75.81 31.14 -14.25
C CYS A 43 -75.20 30.55 -15.53
N SER A 44 -75.60 31.05 -16.70
CA SER A 44 -75.07 30.65 -18.02
C SER A 44 -73.73 31.34 -18.37
N GLY A 45 -72.91 31.71 -17.38
CA GLY A 45 -71.70 32.54 -17.60
C GLY A 45 -70.48 32.23 -16.72
N GLY A 46 -70.50 31.15 -15.93
CA GLY A 46 -69.51 30.89 -14.88
C GLY A 46 -68.43 29.84 -15.18
N CYS A 47 -68.26 29.37 -16.43
CA CYS A 47 -67.37 28.22 -16.70
C CYS A 47 -65.85 28.53 -16.54
N GLY A 48 -65.44 29.80 -16.44
CA GLY A 48 -64.03 30.19 -16.30
C GLY A 48 -63.41 29.86 -14.94
N SER A 49 -64.16 30.01 -13.83
CA SER A 49 -63.64 29.84 -12.46
C SER A 49 -63.20 28.40 -12.14
N GLY A 50 -63.93 27.41 -12.66
CA GLY A 50 -63.58 25.99 -12.50
C GLY A 50 -62.34 25.58 -13.30
N VAL A 51 -62.18 26.12 -14.51
CA VAL A 51 -61.02 25.85 -15.38
C VAL A 51 -59.75 26.49 -14.80
N ASP A 52 -59.85 27.69 -14.23
CA ASP A 52 -58.73 28.37 -13.57
C ASP A 52 -58.31 27.66 -12.26
N ALA A 53 -59.28 27.16 -11.48
CA ALA A 53 -59.01 26.34 -10.30
C ALA A 53 -58.28 25.03 -10.65
N GLN A 54 -58.70 24.34 -11.72
CA GLN A 54 -58.02 23.15 -12.23
C GLN A 54 -56.61 23.46 -12.72
N ARG A 55 -56.43 24.55 -13.48
CA ARG A 55 -55.10 24.99 -13.96
C ARG A 55 -54.16 25.31 -12.79
N LEU A 56 -54.63 26.03 -11.78
CA LEU A 56 -53.85 26.37 -10.60
C LEU A 56 -53.44 25.12 -9.81
N GLN A 57 -54.32 24.12 -9.73
CA GLN A 57 -54.03 22.86 -9.08
C GLN A 57 -52.94 22.07 -9.82
N LEU A 58 -53.03 21.97 -11.15
CA LEU A 58 -51.99 21.35 -11.99
C LEU A 58 -50.62 22.04 -11.83
N GLN A 59 -50.60 23.38 -11.82
CA GLN A 59 -49.36 24.13 -11.59
C GLN A 59 -48.76 23.89 -10.21
N MET A 60 -49.60 23.77 -9.17
CA MET A 60 -49.15 23.46 -7.81
C MET A 60 -48.64 22.01 -7.69
N GLU A 61 -49.23 21.07 -8.42
CA GLU A 61 -48.75 19.69 -8.52
C GLU A 61 -47.39 19.62 -9.21
N GLU A 62 -47.21 20.28 -10.35
CA GLU A 62 -45.93 20.37 -11.06
C GLU A 62 -44.85 21.02 -10.18
N LEU A 63 -45.17 22.13 -9.52
CA LEU A 63 -44.26 22.81 -8.61
C LEU A 63 -43.88 21.93 -7.42
N SER A 64 -44.84 21.17 -6.87
CA SER A 64 -44.58 20.19 -5.80
C SER A 64 -43.64 19.09 -6.27
N ALA A 65 -43.88 18.53 -7.46
CA ALA A 65 -43.05 17.47 -8.04
C ALA A 65 -41.61 17.96 -8.28
N ARG A 66 -41.44 19.15 -8.84
CA ARG A 66 -40.11 19.78 -9.01
C ARG A 66 -39.42 20.05 -7.69
N TRP A 67 -40.17 20.52 -6.68
CA TRP A 67 -39.65 20.74 -5.34
C TRP A 67 -39.12 19.44 -4.72
N GLU A 68 -39.91 18.37 -4.79
CA GLU A 68 -39.53 17.05 -4.29
C GLU A 68 -38.31 16.49 -5.05
N ALA A 69 -38.27 16.64 -6.37
CA ALA A 69 -37.12 16.26 -7.18
C ALA A 69 -35.83 17.00 -6.77
N VAL A 70 -35.89 18.32 -6.58
CA VAL A 70 -34.74 19.13 -6.12
C VAL A 70 -34.30 18.70 -4.72
N CYS A 71 -35.24 18.44 -3.81
CA CYS A 71 -34.92 17.91 -2.48
C CYS A 71 -34.22 16.56 -2.57
N GLY A 72 -34.75 15.63 -3.37
CA GLY A 72 -34.16 14.32 -3.60
C GLY A 72 -32.74 14.39 -4.18
N MET A 73 -32.54 15.21 -5.22
CA MET A 73 -31.22 15.46 -5.81
C MET A 73 -30.23 16.03 -4.80
N SER A 74 -30.69 16.93 -3.92
CA SER A 74 -29.86 17.52 -2.86
C SER A 74 -29.39 16.49 -1.83
N VAL A 75 -30.27 15.57 -1.44
CA VAL A 75 -29.96 14.45 -0.53
C VAL A 75 -28.97 13.48 -1.20
N CYS A 76 -29.24 13.06 -2.44
CA CYS A 76 -28.33 12.20 -3.20
C CYS A 76 -26.94 12.83 -3.34
N LYS A 77 -26.88 14.14 -3.62
CA LYS A 77 -25.61 14.88 -3.70
C LYS A 77 -24.89 14.94 -2.36
N GLN A 78 -25.61 15.10 -1.24
CA GLN A 78 -25.01 15.06 0.10
C GLN A 78 -24.34 13.71 0.35
N GLY A 79 -25.05 12.60 0.12
CA GLY A 79 -24.49 11.26 0.33
C GLY A 79 -23.26 11.00 -0.52
N ARG A 80 -23.25 11.43 -1.79
CA ARG A 80 -22.07 11.33 -2.67
C ARG A 80 -20.87 12.13 -2.14
N LEU A 81 -21.11 13.34 -1.63
CA LEU A 81 -20.03 14.18 -1.09
C LEU A 81 -19.46 13.62 0.21
N GLU A 82 -20.31 13.06 1.08
CA GLU A 82 -19.88 12.40 2.32
C GLU A 82 -19.08 11.13 2.03
N ALA A 83 -19.54 10.30 1.08
CA ALA A 83 -18.80 9.11 0.64
C ALA A 83 -17.42 9.47 0.08
N ALA A 84 -17.36 10.47 -0.82
CA ALA A 84 -16.10 10.93 -1.39
C ALA A 84 -15.16 11.51 -0.32
N MET A 85 -15.69 12.22 0.68
CA MET A 85 -14.91 12.75 1.79
C MET A 85 -14.31 11.61 2.64
N ARG A 86 -15.11 10.61 2.98
CA ARG A 86 -14.62 9.42 3.72
C ARG A 86 -13.52 8.68 2.96
N GLN A 87 -13.73 8.44 1.65
CA GLN A 87 -12.71 7.79 0.82
C GLN A 87 -11.41 8.59 0.77
N ALA A 88 -11.49 9.92 0.65
CA ALA A 88 -10.31 10.77 0.65
C ALA A 88 -9.56 10.74 1.99
N GLU A 89 -10.27 10.75 3.11
CA GLU A 89 -9.69 10.64 4.46
C GLU A 89 -9.02 9.27 4.67
N GLU A 90 -9.68 8.19 4.25
CA GLU A 90 -9.15 6.84 4.32
C GLU A 90 -7.89 6.68 3.46
N PHE A 91 -7.94 7.15 2.21
CA PHE A 91 -6.78 7.13 1.31
C PHE A 91 -5.60 7.90 1.90
N HIS A 92 -5.85 9.10 2.43
CA HIS A 92 -4.82 9.90 3.08
C HIS A 92 -4.21 9.17 4.28
N ALA A 93 -5.04 8.61 5.17
CA ALA A 93 -4.56 7.87 6.34
C ALA A 93 -3.71 6.65 5.95
N LEU A 94 -4.17 5.86 4.97
CA LEU A 94 -3.44 4.69 4.48
C LEU A 94 -2.09 5.10 3.87
N VAL A 95 -2.06 6.09 2.98
CA VAL A 95 -0.82 6.57 2.35
C VAL A 95 0.18 7.08 3.39
N HIS A 96 -0.24 7.88 4.36
CA HIS A 96 0.66 8.40 5.39
C HIS A 96 1.18 7.32 6.33
N SER A 97 0.31 6.39 6.74
CA SER A 97 0.70 5.23 7.55
C SER A 97 1.73 4.38 6.82
N PHE A 98 1.50 4.13 5.53
CA PHE A 98 2.38 3.36 4.66
C PHE A 98 3.75 4.01 4.48
N LEU A 99 3.78 5.30 4.16
CA LEU A 99 5.03 6.05 4.03
C LEU A 99 5.81 6.12 5.35
N GLY A 100 5.11 6.16 6.49
CA GLY A 100 5.71 6.06 7.82
C GLY A 100 6.40 4.71 8.02
N ARG A 101 5.73 3.60 7.71
CA ARG A 101 6.31 2.25 7.78
C ARG A 101 7.50 2.07 6.84
N LEU A 102 7.42 2.59 5.61
CA LEU A 102 8.56 2.57 4.68
C LEU A 102 9.76 3.34 5.22
N SER A 103 9.51 4.51 5.84
CA SER A 103 10.58 5.31 6.44
C SER A 103 11.27 4.56 7.59
N GLU A 104 10.52 3.76 8.35
CA GLU A 104 11.10 2.92 9.40
C GLU A 104 11.93 1.76 8.81
N ALA A 105 11.41 1.07 7.81
CA ALA A 105 12.16 0.04 7.09
C ALA A 105 13.48 0.58 6.50
N GLU A 106 13.47 1.81 5.97
CA GLU A 106 14.69 2.47 5.48
C GLU A 106 15.71 2.76 6.57
N LYS A 107 15.27 3.20 7.76
CA LYS A 107 16.18 3.41 8.89
C LYS A 107 16.79 2.09 9.33
N THR A 108 15.99 1.03 9.41
CA THR A 108 16.47 -0.31 9.73
C THR A 108 17.49 -0.78 8.68
N LEU A 109 17.24 -0.54 7.40
CA LEU A 109 18.20 -0.85 6.33
C LEU A 109 19.50 -0.03 6.42
N LYS A 110 19.42 1.25 6.81
CA LYS A 110 20.59 2.15 6.87
C LYS A 110 21.44 1.94 8.12
N TYR A 111 20.81 1.78 9.28
CA TYR A 111 21.47 1.81 10.59
C TYR A 111 21.33 0.50 11.34
N GLY A 112 20.17 -0.17 11.17
CA GLY A 112 19.93 -1.50 11.74
C GLY A 112 20.82 -2.58 11.12
N LEU A 113 21.54 -2.32 10.02
CA LEU A 113 22.46 -3.24 9.33
C LEU A 113 23.94 -2.83 9.42
N GLY A 114 24.32 -2.06 10.46
CA GLY A 114 25.68 -1.73 10.92
C GLY A 114 26.78 -2.80 10.76
N PRO A 115 28.05 -2.40 11.00
CA PRO A 115 29.23 -3.07 10.46
C PRO A 115 29.30 -4.57 10.79
N PRO A 116 29.73 -5.42 9.83
CA PRO A 116 29.80 -6.87 10.01
C PRO A 116 30.60 -7.33 11.24
N GLU A 117 31.55 -6.52 11.71
CA GLU A 117 32.42 -6.84 12.84
C GLU A 117 31.70 -6.89 14.19
N GLU A 118 30.55 -6.21 14.34
CA GLU A 118 29.82 -6.14 15.62
C GLU A 118 28.61 -7.08 15.69
N ARG A 119 28.17 -7.67 14.57
CA ARG A 119 26.94 -8.49 14.52
C ARG A 119 27.21 -9.91 14.07
N SER A 120 26.59 -10.86 14.75
CA SER A 120 26.65 -12.25 14.30
C SER A 120 25.89 -12.42 12.97
N ALA A 121 26.38 -13.31 12.11
CA ALA A 121 25.71 -13.64 10.85
C ALA A 121 24.24 -14.06 11.07
N GLN A 122 23.96 -14.73 12.19
CA GLN A 122 22.61 -15.13 12.60
C GLN A 122 21.70 -13.93 12.88
N GLN A 123 22.18 -12.89 13.57
CA GLN A 123 21.40 -11.68 13.84
C GLN A 123 21.06 -10.93 12.54
N CYS A 124 22.03 -10.77 11.64
CA CYS A 124 21.80 -10.15 10.33
C CYS A 124 20.75 -10.92 9.51
N GLN A 125 20.77 -12.25 9.57
CA GLN A 125 19.84 -13.10 8.84
C GLN A 125 18.41 -13.02 9.40
N LEU A 126 18.25 -13.02 10.72
CA LEU A 126 16.94 -12.86 11.38
C LEU A 126 16.32 -11.50 11.01
N GLN A 127 17.11 -10.43 11.11
CA GLN A 127 16.62 -9.09 10.82
C GLN A 127 16.27 -8.90 9.34
N LEU A 128 17.02 -9.52 8.43
CA LEU A 128 16.68 -9.58 7.01
C LEU A 128 15.32 -10.28 6.79
N GLN A 129 15.09 -11.41 7.48
CA GLN A 129 13.85 -12.16 7.38
C GLN A 129 12.64 -11.36 7.89
N GLU A 130 12.79 -10.64 9.00
CA GLU A 130 11.75 -9.76 9.54
C GLU A 130 11.42 -8.62 8.57
N LEU A 131 12.43 -8.00 7.96
CA LEU A 131 12.24 -6.96 6.95
C LEU A 131 11.53 -7.49 5.70
N LEU A 132 11.89 -8.69 5.24
CA LEU A 132 11.23 -9.34 4.09
C LEU A 132 9.75 -9.61 4.37
N GLN A 133 9.42 -10.14 5.55
CA GLN A 133 8.02 -10.35 5.96
C GLN A 133 7.27 -9.02 6.07
N SER A 134 7.90 -8.00 6.67
CA SER A 134 7.33 -6.65 6.75
C SER A 134 7.02 -6.08 5.37
N LEU A 135 7.93 -6.24 4.39
CA LEU A 135 7.69 -5.79 3.02
C LEU A 135 6.56 -6.55 2.32
N GLN A 136 6.35 -7.83 2.63
CA GLN A 136 5.19 -8.57 2.10
C GLN A 136 3.87 -7.98 2.60
N CYS A 137 3.78 -7.62 3.88
CA CYS A 137 2.59 -6.93 4.40
C CYS A 137 2.42 -5.55 3.75
N GLN A 138 3.51 -4.81 3.55
CA GLN A 138 3.49 -3.50 2.89
C GLN A 138 3.10 -3.59 1.40
N GLN A 139 3.45 -4.68 0.70
CA GLN A 139 3.03 -4.93 -0.68
C GLN A 139 1.50 -5.00 -0.78
N LEU A 140 0.85 -5.76 0.12
CA LEU A 140 -0.61 -5.86 0.17
C LEU A 140 -1.26 -4.50 0.48
N GLU A 141 -0.66 -3.73 1.38
CA GLU A 141 -1.15 -2.39 1.68
C GLU A 141 -1.03 -1.43 0.50
N LEU A 142 0.07 -1.49 -0.26
CA LEU A 142 0.24 -0.70 -1.48
C LEU A 142 -0.83 -1.05 -2.53
N GLU A 143 -1.23 -2.32 -2.61
CA GLU A 143 -2.32 -2.78 -3.48
C GLU A 143 -3.66 -2.18 -3.02
N CYS A 144 -3.96 -2.18 -1.72
CA CYS A 144 -5.14 -1.52 -1.16
C CYS A 144 -5.15 -0.01 -1.45
N ILE A 145 -4.02 0.67 -1.22
CA ILE A 145 -3.86 2.11 -1.52
C ILE A 145 -4.08 2.37 -3.01
N THR A 146 -3.54 1.50 -3.88
CA THR A 146 -3.70 1.64 -5.32
C THR A 146 -5.15 1.46 -5.73
N SER A 147 -5.83 0.42 -5.24
CA SER A 147 -7.25 0.17 -5.52
C SER A 147 -8.11 1.35 -5.11
N LEU A 148 -7.98 1.81 -3.86
CA LEU A 148 -8.74 2.96 -3.36
C LEU A 148 -8.42 4.25 -4.13
N GLY A 149 -7.15 4.44 -4.51
CA GLY A 149 -6.73 5.57 -5.34
C GLY A 149 -7.41 5.58 -6.71
N GLU A 150 -7.51 4.42 -7.37
CA GLU A 150 -8.21 4.30 -8.66
C GLU A 150 -9.73 4.52 -8.51
N GLU A 151 -10.34 4.00 -7.44
CA GLU A 151 -11.76 4.26 -7.12
C GLU A 151 -12.03 5.76 -6.95
N ILE A 152 -11.16 6.47 -6.22
CA ILE A 152 -11.27 7.93 -6.06
C ILE A 152 -11.09 8.63 -7.41
N LEU A 153 -10.09 8.23 -8.19
CA LEU A 153 -9.82 8.82 -9.51
C LEU A 153 -11.01 8.70 -10.47
N ALA A 154 -11.82 7.64 -10.36
CA ALA A 154 -13.00 7.44 -11.19
C ALA A 154 -14.12 8.48 -10.94
N VAL A 155 -14.17 9.09 -9.75
CA VAL A 155 -15.29 9.95 -9.34
C VAL A 155 -14.88 11.32 -8.80
N CYS A 156 -13.59 11.57 -8.59
CA CYS A 156 -13.09 12.81 -8.00
C CYS A 156 -13.20 14.01 -8.95
N HIS A 157 -13.06 15.21 -8.37
CA HIS A 157 -13.01 16.44 -9.14
C HIS A 157 -11.69 16.52 -9.94
N PRO A 158 -11.69 17.10 -11.16
CA PRO A 158 -10.48 17.26 -11.98
C PRO A 158 -9.28 17.85 -11.23
N ASP A 159 -9.51 18.85 -10.38
CA ASP A 159 -8.48 19.50 -9.56
C ASP A 159 -7.75 18.53 -8.60
N SER A 160 -8.40 17.43 -8.18
CA SER A 160 -7.83 16.44 -7.27
C SER A 160 -7.04 15.34 -7.99
N VAL A 161 -7.25 15.16 -9.30
CA VAL A 161 -6.67 14.06 -10.09
C VAL A 161 -5.15 14.06 -10.01
N VAL A 162 -4.52 15.22 -10.19
CA VAL A 162 -3.06 15.36 -10.15
C VAL A 162 -2.51 14.99 -8.77
N THR A 163 -3.17 15.45 -7.70
CA THR A 163 -2.77 15.16 -6.32
C THR A 163 -2.83 13.66 -6.00
N ILE A 164 -3.95 13.00 -6.31
CA ILE A 164 -4.12 11.57 -6.04
C ILE A 164 -3.09 10.74 -6.82
N ARG A 165 -2.88 11.05 -8.12
CA ARG A 165 -1.84 10.39 -8.94
C ARG A 165 -0.45 10.59 -8.35
N SER A 166 -0.13 11.81 -7.91
CA SER A 166 1.16 12.10 -7.28
C SER A 166 1.40 11.24 -6.04
N TRP A 167 0.40 11.11 -5.16
CA TRP A 167 0.51 10.26 -3.97
C TRP A 167 0.71 8.78 -4.32
N LEU A 168 -0.03 8.27 -5.31
CA LEU A 168 0.15 6.91 -5.82
C LEU A 168 1.55 6.69 -6.38
N THR A 169 2.05 7.64 -7.18
CA THR A 169 3.41 7.58 -7.72
C THR A 169 4.45 7.56 -6.60
N VAL A 170 4.34 8.47 -5.63
CA VAL A 170 5.27 8.53 -4.49
C VAL A 170 5.24 7.22 -3.69
N ALA A 171 4.06 6.71 -3.33
CA ALA A 171 3.93 5.46 -2.60
C ALA A 171 4.57 4.29 -3.35
N LYS A 172 4.28 4.14 -4.65
CA LYS A 172 4.85 3.09 -5.50
C LYS A 172 6.37 3.23 -5.62
N SER A 173 6.87 4.41 -5.95
CA SER A 173 8.31 4.64 -6.14
C SER A 173 9.09 4.40 -4.85
N ARG A 174 8.61 4.89 -3.71
CA ARG A 174 9.27 4.71 -2.41
C ARG A 174 9.30 3.23 -2.00
N PHE A 175 8.21 2.51 -2.19
CA PHE A 175 8.18 1.07 -1.93
C PHE A 175 9.20 0.32 -2.80
N GLN A 176 9.26 0.61 -4.10
CA GLN A 176 10.21 -0.02 -5.02
C GLN A 176 11.66 0.27 -4.63
N GLU A 177 11.95 1.49 -4.20
CA GLU A 177 13.28 1.88 -3.72
C GLU A 177 13.69 1.07 -2.48
N VAL A 178 12.81 0.96 -1.47
CA VAL A 178 13.07 0.17 -0.27
C VAL A 178 13.26 -1.30 -0.60
N ARG A 179 12.39 -1.86 -1.45
CA ARG A 179 12.49 -3.24 -1.91
C ARG A 179 13.81 -3.51 -2.64
N GLY A 180 14.21 -2.64 -3.56
CA GLY A 180 15.46 -2.77 -4.29
C GLY A 180 16.70 -2.72 -3.38
N ARG A 181 16.70 -1.83 -2.37
CA ARG A 181 17.78 -1.78 -1.37
C ARG A 181 17.85 -3.06 -0.53
N LEU A 182 16.70 -3.61 -0.13
CA LEU A 182 16.65 -4.86 0.63
C LEU A 182 17.17 -6.04 -0.19
N GLN A 183 16.81 -6.12 -1.47
CA GLN A 183 17.29 -7.16 -2.40
C GLN A 183 18.82 -7.08 -2.59
N LEU A 184 19.36 -5.89 -2.84
CA LEU A 184 20.81 -5.70 -2.95
C LEU A 184 21.54 -6.08 -1.65
N HIS A 185 20.93 -5.79 -0.49
CA HIS A 185 21.51 -6.18 0.79
C HIS A 185 21.50 -7.70 0.97
N GLU A 186 20.41 -8.37 0.63
CA GLU A 186 20.31 -9.83 0.63
C GLU A 186 21.36 -10.47 -0.28
N GLU A 187 21.47 -10.03 -1.53
CA GLU A 187 22.45 -10.53 -2.50
C GLU A 187 23.89 -10.38 -1.97
N ARG A 188 24.21 -9.23 -1.38
CA ARG A 188 25.52 -8.99 -0.77
C ARG A 188 25.80 -9.99 0.37
N LEU A 189 24.87 -10.14 1.31
CA LEU A 189 25.02 -11.09 2.42
C LEU A 189 25.17 -12.54 1.93
N GLN A 190 24.43 -12.92 0.89
CA GLN A 190 24.56 -14.24 0.28
C GLN A 190 25.94 -14.44 -0.36
N CYS A 191 26.47 -13.42 -1.04
CA CYS A 191 27.81 -13.47 -1.63
C CYS A 191 28.91 -13.61 -0.56
N GLU A 192 28.87 -12.77 0.48
CA GLU A 192 29.82 -12.85 1.60
C GLU A 192 29.74 -14.21 2.31
N ARG A 193 28.53 -14.75 2.50
CA ARG A 193 28.37 -16.08 3.10
C ARG A 193 28.99 -17.18 2.24
N ARG A 194 28.73 -17.20 0.93
CA ARG A 194 29.33 -18.18 0.01
C ARG A 194 30.86 -18.10 0.01
N ARG A 195 31.41 -16.88 0.08
CA ARG A 195 32.86 -16.67 0.17
C ARG A 195 33.42 -17.24 1.47
N ALA A 196 32.80 -16.92 2.61
CA ALA A 196 33.21 -17.45 3.91
C ALA A 196 33.10 -18.98 3.99
N GLU A 197 32.08 -19.57 3.34
CA GLU A 197 31.93 -21.02 3.21
C GLU A 197 33.08 -21.64 2.40
N ALA A 198 33.44 -21.06 1.25
CA ALA A 198 34.55 -21.52 0.43
C ALA A 198 35.91 -21.40 1.15
N ASP A 199 36.14 -20.28 1.85
CA ASP A 199 37.36 -20.08 2.65
C ASP A 199 37.45 -21.10 3.80
N ARG A 200 36.31 -21.41 4.45
CA ARG A 200 36.24 -22.43 5.50
C ARG A 200 36.56 -23.83 4.96
N GLU A 201 36.05 -24.18 3.79
CA GLU A 201 36.32 -25.47 3.14
C GLU A 201 37.80 -25.62 2.75
N GLU A 202 38.42 -24.57 2.19
CA GLU A 202 39.85 -24.60 1.87
C GLU A 202 40.71 -24.70 3.13
N LEU A 203 40.36 -23.95 4.18
CA LEU A 203 41.06 -24.03 5.47
C LEU A 203 40.98 -25.45 6.06
N GLN A 204 39.79 -26.07 6.04
CA GLN A 204 39.62 -27.46 6.50
C GLN A 204 40.44 -28.44 5.67
N ARG A 205 40.49 -28.26 4.35
CA ARG A 205 41.31 -29.09 3.46
C ARG A 205 42.80 -28.98 3.80
N LEU A 206 43.29 -27.76 4.01
CA LEU A 206 44.68 -27.52 4.39
C LEU A 206 45.00 -28.08 5.78
N GLN A 207 44.10 -27.94 6.74
CA GLN A 207 44.25 -28.53 8.08
C GLN A 207 44.40 -30.05 8.02
N LEU A 208 43.48 -30.76 7.37
CA LEU A 208 43.55 -32.22 7.22
C LEU A 208 44.84 -32.68 6.54
N TRP A 209 45.31 -31.92 5.54
CA TRP A 209 46.55 -32.23 4.86
C TRP A 209 47.79 -31.99 5.74
N VAL A 210 47.82 -30.90 6.52
CA VAL A 210 48.91 -30.63 7.48
C VAL A 210 48.96 -31.73 8.53
N GLU A 211 47.82 -32.09 9.12
CA GLU A 211 47.73 -33.18 10.11
C GLU A 211 48.28 -34.50 9.54
N ALA A 212 47.91 -34.87 8.31
CA ALA A 212 48.42 -36.07 7.65
C ALA A 212 49.93 -36.00 7.35
N ALA A 213 50.44 -34.83 6.97
CA ALA A 213 51.87 -34.62 6.74
C ALA A 213 52.68 -34.70 8.04
N GLU A 214 52.16 -34.14 9.14
CA GLU A 214 52.74 -34.22 10.48
C GLU A 214 52.79 -35.67 10.99
N GLU A 215 51.72 -36.44 10.79
CA GLU A 215 51.66 -37.87 11.13
C GLU A 215 52.70 -38.69 10.34
N ALA A 216 52.75 -38.52 9.02
CA ALA A 216 53.70 -39.23 8.16
C ALA A 216 55.17 -38.90 8.48
N LEU A 217 55.47 -37.65 8.85
CA LEU A 217 56.81 -37.25 9.31
C LEU A 217 57.14 -37.87 10.66
N SER A 218 56.18 -37.87 11.60
CA SER A 218 56.37 -38.45 12.94
C SER A 218 56.63 -39.95 12.89
N GLU A 219 55.96 -40.69 11.99
CA GLU A 219 56.22 -42.11 11.77
C GLU A 219 57.64 -42.35 11.26
N ARG A 220 58.08 -41.57 10.26
CA ARG A 220 59.42 -41.72 9.66
C ARG A 220 60.56 -41.33 10.59
N ASP A 221 60.36 -40.32 11.44
CA ASP A 221 61.34 -39.94 12.47
C ASP A 221 61.52 -41.02 13.55
N GLY A 222 60.51 -41.87 13.76
CA GLY A 222 60.55 -43.00 14.69
C GLY A 222 61.26 -44.25 14.15
N GLU A 223 61.52 -44.34 12.84
CA GLU A 223 62.18 -45.49 12.23
C GLU A 223 63.71 -45.45 12.45
N PRO A 224 64.34 -46.55 12.89
CA PRO A 224 65.79 -46.62 12.98
C PRO A 224 66.44 -46.55 11.59
N LEU A 225 67.58 -45.86 11.51
CA LEU A 225 68.36 -45.73 10.28
C LEU A 225 68.73 -47.12 9.72
N PRO A 226 68.53 -47.38 8.41
CA PRO A 226 68.91 -48.65 7.83
C PRO A 226 70.44 -48.87 7.81
N ASP A 227 70.90 -50.06 8.19
CA ASP A 227 72.33 -50.42 8.23
C ASP A 227 73.00 -50.54 6.83
N GLY A 228 72.20 -50.50 5.75
CA GLY A 228 72.66 -50.69 4.37
C GLY A 228 72.73 -49.40 3.56
N VAL A 229 73.89 -49.10 2.97
CA VAL A 229 74.14 -47.93 2.09
C VAL A 229 73.14 -47.83 0.91
N GLN A 230 72.61 -48.95 0.41
CA GLN A 230 71.60 -48.96 -0.65
C GLN A 230 70.21 -48.53 -0.13
N LEU A 231 69.81 -48.97 1.08
CA LEU A 231 68.56 -48.57 1.71
C LEU A 231 68.60 -47.10 2.15
N LEU A 232 69.75 -46.61 2.64
CA LEU A 232 69.98 -45.20 2.96
C LEU A 232 69.81 -44.29 1.72
N ARG A 233 70.31 -44.73 0.56
CA ARG A 233 70.12 -44.00 -0.71
C ARG A 233 68.65 -43.96 -1.13
N GLU A 234 67.93 -45.05 -0.95
CA GLU A 234 66.49 -45.12 -1.25
C GLU A 234 65.66 -44.26 -0.30
N LEU A 235 65.95 -44.27 1.00
CA LEU A 235 65.30 -43.40 1.99
C LEU A 235 65.56 -41.91 1.68
N SER A 236 66.78 -41.55 1.29
CA SER A 236 67.13 -40.19 0.90
C SER A 236 66.39 -39.73 -0.36
N ARG A 237 66.20 -40.63 -1.35
CA ARG A 237 65.37 -40.38 -2.53
C ARG A 237 63.92 -40.11 -2.17
N GLN A 238 63.33 -40.96 -1.32
CA GLN A 238 61.94 -40.82 -0.87
C GLN A 238 61.71 -39.54 -0.04
N HIS A 239 62.70 -39.13 0.75
CA HIS A 239 62.63 -37.86 1.47
C HIS A 239 62.71 -36.65 0.52
N ALA A 240 63.57 -36.70 -0.50
CA ALA A 240 63.65 -35.64 -1.51
C ALA A 240 62.34 -35.50 -2.31
N GLU A 241 61.71 -36.62 -2.71
CA GLU A 241 60.42 -36.63 -3.41
C GLU A 241 59.29 -36.04 -2.53
N PHE A 242 59.25 -36.38 -1.24
CA PHE A 242 58.31 -35.78 -0.30
C PHE A 242 58.52 -34.26 -0.14
N MET A 243 59.77 -33.80 -0.04
CA MET A 243 60.10 -32.37 0.04
C MET A 243 59.76 -31.62 -1.26
N GLU A 244 59.85 -32.26 -2.41
CA GLU A 244 59.44 -31.71 -3.71
C GLU A 244 57.90 -31.58 -3.81
N GLU A 245 57.15 -32.57 -3.31
CA GLU A 245 55.69 -32.48 -3.22
C GLU A 245 55.23 -31.37 -2.26
N LEU A 246 55.90 -31.22 -1.11
CA LEU A 246 55.69 -30.14 -0.15
C LEU A 246 55.91 -28.76 -0.78
N SER A 247 57.03 -28.59 -1.49
CA SER A 247 57.38 -27.31 -2.11
C SER A 247 56.49 -26.97 -3.31
N ARG A 248 56.02 -27.97 -4.08
CA ARG A 248 55.09 -27.73 -5.19
C ARG A 248 53.68 -27.32 -4.74
N LYS A 249 53.31 -27.64 -3.50
CA LYS A 249 52.01 -27.26 -2.91
C LYS A 249 52.02 -25.86 -2.27
N TRP A 250 53.20 -25.31 -2.00
CA TRP A 250 53.41 -24.06 -1.24
C TRP A 250 54.26 -23.00 -1.97
N GLY A 251 54.80 -23.29 -3.16
CA GLY A 251 55.49 -22.35 -4.05
C GLY A 251 54.67 -21.99 -5.27
#